data_AF-A0A840L3V7-F1
#
_entry.id   AF-A0A840L3V7-F1
#
_cell.length_a   1.000
_cell.length_b   1.000
_cell.length_c   1.000
_cell.angle_alpha   90.00
_cell.angle_beta   90.00
_cell.angle_gamma   90.00
#
_symmetry.space_group_name_H-M   'P 1'
#
loop_
_entity.id
_entity.type
_entity.pdbx_description
1 polymer ?
#
loop_
_entity_poly.entity_id
_entity_poly.type
_entity_poly.pdbx_seq_one_letter_code
_entity_poly.pdbx_strand_id
1 'polypeptide(L)'
;MNTRATLLAAKKGQAKRPITSMPKGRAAATDKAAAPTFPARRGYAPQLDSATVADLPFTQGGEFGEPLRRWAPAEVEDYGQAYLLGMEYAAHLMQFKKDNPGIACINMLGHIVADMDFKDKGAAKGCIVGFFVQIERAMLAAAQAVDVFKDLDAATAHLRPEHAPTKRGGKHDRAT
;
A
#
# COMPACT_ATOMS: atom_id res chain seq x y z
N MET A 1 11.72 -13.46 -75.30
CA MET A 1 12.61 -13.17 -76.44
C MET A 1 12.95 -11.69 -76.42
N ASN A 2 14.15 -11.36 -76.90
CA ASN A 2 15.00 -10.28 -76.43
C ASN A 2 14.77 -8.93 -77.13
N THR A 3 15.44 -7.89 -76.58
CA THR A 3 15.98 -6.65 -77.22
C THR A 3 15.09 -5.43 -77.55
N ARG A 4 15.39 -4.30 -76.88
CA ARG A 4 15.77 -2.97 -77.45
C ARG A 4 16.11 -2.00 -76.30
N ALA A 5 17.34 -1.52 -76.13
CA ALA A 5 18.10 -0.52 -76.92
C ALA A 5 17.86 0.94 -76.46
N THR A 6 18.85 1.44 -75.69
CA THR A 6 19.64 2.68 -75.91
C THR A 6 18.95 4.04 -76.06
N LEU A 7 19.34 5.04 -75.24
CA LEU A 7 19.96 6.35 -75.61
C LEU A 7 20.04 7.25 -74.35
N LEU A 8 21.20 7.59 -73.79
CA LEU A 8 22.30 8.51 -74.16
C LEU A 8 22.04 10.01 -73.89
N ALA A 9 23.13 10.67 -73.44
CA ALA A 9 23.40 12.11 -73.26
C ALA A 9 22.88 12.78 -71.95
N ALA A 10 23.69 13.06 -70.93
CA ALA A 10 24.86 13.96 -70.81
C ALA A 10 24.51 15.44 -70.56
N LYS A 11 24.76 15.95 -69.34
CA LYS A 11 25.77 17.01 -69.06
C LYS A 11 25.61 17.63 -67.64
N LYS A 12 26.77 17.69 -66.98
CA LYS A 12 27.34 18.83 -66.23
C LYS A 12 26.46 19.58 -65.21
N GLY A 13 26.84 19.41 -63.94
CA GLY A 13 27.47 20.49 -63.19
C GLY A 13 26.60 21.23 -62.17
N GLN A 14 27.24 21.54 -61.04
CA GLN A 14 26.80 22.45 -59.95
C GLN A 14 25.74 21.85 -59.02
N ALA A 15 25.78 21.96 -57.69
CA ALA A 15 26.70 22.61 -56.77
C ALA A 15 26.54 21.91 -55.41
N LYS A 16 27.62 21.85 -54.62
CA LYS A 16 27.59 21.46 -53.22
C LYS A 16 26.59 22.37 -52.49
N ARG A 17 25.49 21.78 -52.00
CA ARG A 17 24.57 22.46 -51.08
C ARG A 17 25.04 22.21 -49.64
N PRO A 18 25.09 23.25 -48.79
CA PRO A 18 25.47 23.11 -47.40
C PRO A 18 24.41 22.29 -46.64
N ILE A 19 24.91 21.44 -45.74
CA ILE A 19 24.09 20.65 -44.81
C ILE A 19 23.53 21.63 -43.78
N THR A 20 22.31 22.12 -44.02
CA THR A 20 21.60 22.96 -43.07
C THR A 20 21.25 22.13 -41.85
N SER A 21 21.98 22.40 -40.77
CA SER A 21 21.56 22.41 -39.36
C SER A 21 20.31 21.58 -39.03
N MET A 22 20.54 20.48 -38.30
CA MET A 22 19.52 19.78 -37.53
C MET A 22 18.74 20.76 -36.63
N PRO A 23 17.43 20.56 -36.41
CA PRO A 23 16.73 21.26 -35.35
C PRO A 23 17.32 20.82 -34.01
N LYS A 24 17.86 21.83 -33.32
CA LYS A 24 18.37 21.81 -31.95
C LYS A 24 17.43 20.98 -31.07
N GLY A 25 17.97 19.92 -30.47
CA GLY A 25 17.25 19.05 -29.56
C GLY A 25 16.43 19.86 -28.58
N ARG A 26 15.11 19.65 -28.62
CA ARG A 26 14.23 19.99 -27.51
C ARG A 26 14.74 19.13 -26.36
N ALA A 27 15.53 19.75 -25.49
CA ALA A 27 15.87 19.17 -24.21
C ALA A 27 14.54 18.73 -23.60
N ALA A 28 14.36 17.41 -23.47
CA ALA A 28 13.34 16.87 -22.61
C ALA A 28 13.62 17.53 -21.26
N ALA A 29 12.68 18.36 -20.81
CA ALA A 29 12.64 18.77 -19.43
C ALA A 29 12.54 17.46 -18.65
N THR A 30 13.68 17.02 -18.13
CA THR A 30 13.70 16.08 -17.03
C THR A 30 13.16 16.89 -15.88
N ASP A 31 11.83 16.89 -15.72
CA ASP A 31 11.23 17.16 -14.43
C ASP A 31 11.89 16.16 -13.49
N LYS A 32 12.87 16.67 -12.75
CA LYS A 32 13.55 15.93 -11.70
C LYS A 32 12.45 15.58 -10.71
N ALA A 33 11.96 14.34 -10.79
CA ALA A 33 10.97 13.82 -9.86
C ALA A 33 11.41 14.24 -8.46
N ALA A 34 10.59 15.06 -7.80
CA ALA A 34 10.88 15.53 -6.47
C ALA A 34 11.13 14.30 -5.60
N ALA A 35 12.23 14.31 -4.82
CA ALA A 35 12.51 13.20 -3.92
C ALA A 35 11.28 12.96 -3.04
N PRO A 36 10.84 11.70 -2.86
CA PRO A 36 9.65 11.41 -2.10
C PRO A 36 9.83 11.95 -0.68
N THR A 37 9.01 12.94 -0.32
CA THR A 37 8.97 13.51 1.03
C THR A 37 8.11 12.60 1.90
N PHE A 38 8.70 12.06 2.96
CA PHE A 38 7.94 11.31 3.97
C PHE A 38 6.82 12.17 4.54
N PRO A 39 5.63 11.59 4.78
CA PRO A 39 4.54 12.32 5.40
C PRO A 39 4.97 12.88 6.74
N ALA A 40 4.50 14.09 7.07
CA ALA A 40 4.78 14.68 8.36
C ALA A 40 4.19 13.80 9.46
N ARG A 41 5.03 13.36 10.40
CA ARG A 41 4.57 12.64 11.59
C ARG A 41 3.62 13.52 12.37
N ARG A 42 2.46 12.97 12.73
CA ARG A 42 1.48 13.68 13.56
C ARG A 42 2.13 14.02 14.90
N GLY A 43 2.03 15.28 15.33
CA GLY A 43 2.47 15.70 16.65
C GLY A 43 1.62 15.01 17.73
N TYR A 44 2.27 14.44 18.75
CA TYR A 44 1.67 13.57 19.78
C TYR A 44 0.74 14.25 20.79
N ALA A 45 0.04 15.33 20.40
CA ALA A 45 -1.07 15.84 21.18
C ALA A 45 -2.35 15.12 20.69
N PRO A 46 -3.16 14.49 21.55
CA PRO A 46 -4.48 14.03 21.18
C PRO A 46 -5.26 15.23 20.62
N GLN A 47 -5.44 15.30 19.31
CA GLN A 47 -6.32 16.30 18.73
C GLN A 47 -7.75 15.95 19.14
N LEU A 48 -8.48 16.93 19.67
CA LEU A 48 -9.87 16.79 20.09
C LEU A 48 -10.79 16.37 18.93
N ASP A 49 -10.39 16.66 17.70
CA ASP A 49 -11.05 16.18 16.50
C ASP A 49 -10.55 14.78 16.15
N SER A 50 -11.45 13.80 16.24
CA SER A 50 -11.19 12.41 15.86
C SER A 50 -10.70 12.37 14.42
N ALA A 51 -9.43 12.00 14.22
CA ALA A 51 -8.91 11.75 12.88
C ALA A 51 -9.77 10.68 12.20
N THR A 52 -10.03 10.88 10.92
CA THR A 52 -10.75 9.95 10.07
C THR A 52 -9.76 9.04 9.34
N VAL A 53 -10.25 7.92 8.80
CA VAL A 53 -9.40 7.02 8.00
C VAL A 53 -8.84 7.72 6.77
N ALA A 54 -9.54 8.74 6.24
CA ALA A 54 -9.09 9.54 5.09
C ALA A 54 -7.88 10.44 5.40
N ASP A 55 -7.59 10.68 6.69
CA ASP A 55 -6.41 11.46 7.11
C ASP A 55 -5.11 10.63 7.08
N LEU A 56 -5.20 9.33 6.79
CA LEU A 56 -4.02 8.47 6.66
C LEU A 56 -3.28 8.77 5.34
N PRO A 57 -1.94 8.90 5.36
CA PRO A 57 -1.14 9.40 4.23
C PRO A 57 -0.99 8.43 3.05
N PHE A 58 -1.69 7.31 3.10
CA PHE A 58 -1.74 6.26 2.07
C PHE A 58 -3.18 5.97 1.67
N THR A 59 -4.10 6.90 1.93
CA THR A 59 -5.50 6.81 1.51
C THR A 59 -5.80 7.87 0.47
N GLN A 60 -6.79 7.60 -0.38
CA GLN A 60 -7.19 8.51 -1.45
C GLN A 60 -8.69 8.42 -1.69
N GLY A 61 -9.33 9.55 -1.96
CA GLY A 61 -10.77 9.64 -2.18
C GLY A 61 -11.53 9.90 -0.89
N GLY A 62 -12.83 9.62 -0.88
CA GLY A 62 -13.72 9.97 0.23
C GLY A 62 -14.23 11.42 0.19
N GLU A 63 -13.73 12.24 -0.73
CA GLU A 63 -14.29 13.54 -1.06
C GLU A 63 -15.31 13.40 -2.21
N PHE A 64 -16.41 14.16 -2.16
CA PHE A 64 -17.40 14.28 -3.25
C PHE A 64 -18.04 12.96 -3.75
N GLY A 65 -18.15 11.94 -2.89
CA GLY A 65 -18.87 10.69 -3.22
C GLY A 65 -18.03 9.59 -3.87
N GLU A 66 -16.72 9.82 -4.06
CA GLU A 66 -15.80 8.78 -4.50
C GLU A 66 -15.55 7.75 -3.37
N PRO A 67 -15.51 6.43 -3.67
CA PRO A 67 -15.13 5.43 -2.69
C PRO A 67 -13.74 5.69 -2.11
N LEU A 68 -13.63 5.65 -0.78
CA LEU A 68 -12.35 5.76 -0.09
C LEU A 68 -11.48 4.54 -0.39
N ARG A 69 -10.35 4.77 -1.08
CA ARG A 69 -9.26 3.80 -1.20
C ARG A 69 -8.40 3.88 0.05
N ARG A 70 -8.32 2.77 0.77
CA ARG A 70 -7.54 2.64 2.01
C ARG A 70 -6.08 2.25 1.76
N TRP A 71 -5.73 2.03 0.49
CA TRP A 71 -4.36 1.86 0.02
C TRP A 71 -4.15 2.57 -1.31
N ALA A 72 -3.41 3.66 -1.26
CA ALA A 72 -2.99 4.51 -2.37
C ALA A 72 -1.64 5.13 -2.02
N PRO A 73 -0.56 4.32 -1.95
CA PRO A 73 0.77 4.81 -1.63
C PRO A 73 1.26 5.78 -2.72
N ALA A 74 2.11 6.74 -2.35
CA ALA A 74 2.77 7.62 -3.31
C ALA A 74 3.60 6.79 -4.31
N GLU A 75 3.69 7.28 -5.56
CA GLU A 75 4.55 6.66 -6.57
C GLU A 75 6.03 6.88 -6.19
N VAL A 76 6.77 5.78 -6.11
CA VAL A 76 8.20 5.78 -5.79
C VAL A 76 8.91 4.84 -6.75
N GLU A 77 9.98 5.33 -7.38
CA GLU A 77 10.75 4.56 -8.38
C GLU A 77 11.80 3.63 -7.76
N ASP A 78 12.20 3.90 -6.51
CA ASP A 78 13.17 3.10 -5.77
C ASP A 78 12.50 2.17 -4.75
N TYR A 79 12.85 0.89 -4.79
CA TYR A 79 12.28 -0.12 -3.89
C TYR A 79 12.65 0.15 -2.43
N GLY A 80 13.88 0.61 -2.15
CA GLY A 80 14.34 0.89 -0.80
C GLY A 80 13.57 2.06 -0.17
N GLN A 81 13.34 3.12 -0.93
CA GLN A 81 12.50 4.24 -0.54
C GLN A 81 11.04 3.82 -0.33
N ALA A 82 10.48 3.03 -1.25
CA ALA A 82 9.14 2.48 -1.10
C ALA A 82 9.02 1.64 0.18
N TYR A 83 10.04 0.82 0.48
CA TYR A 83 10.11 0.04 1.72
C TYR A 83 10.06 0.93 2.97
N LEU A 84 10.89 1.97 3.04
CA LEU A 84 10.89 2.89 4.17
C LEU A 84 9.55 3.65 4.29
N LEU A 85 8.96 4.05 3.16
CA LEU A 85 7.66 4.72 3.13
C LEU A 85 6.55 3.79 3.64
N GLY A 86 6.56 2.53 3.24
CA GLY A 86 5.67 1.50 3.76
C GLY A 86 5.76 1.35 5.28
N MET A 87 6.98 1.36 5.84
CA MET A 87 7.17 1.33 7.29
C MET A 87 6.55 2.56 7.96
N GLU A 88 6.75 3.75 7.40
CA GLU A 88 6.19 4.99 7.93
C GLU A 88 4.65 4.96 7.88
N TYR A 89 4.05 4.46 6.80
CA TYR A 89 2.61 4.25 6.68
C TYR A 89 2.04 3.34 7.77
N ALA A 90 2.71 2.22 8.08
CA ALA A 90 2.31 1.36 9.18
C ALA A 90 2.38 2.08 10.53
N ALA A 91 3.40 2.92 10.75
CA ALA A 91 3.50 3.71 11.98
C ALA A 91 2.35 4.72 12.11
N HIS A 92 1.96 5.39 11.03
CA HIS A 92 0.77 6.26 11.01
C HIS A 92 -0.51 5.48 11.31
N LEU A 93 -0.67 4.27 10.77
CA LEU A 93 -1.81 3.41 11.06
C LEU A 93 -1.90 3.06 12.56
N MET A 94 -0.77 2.68 13.16
CA MET A 94 -0.71 2.34 14.59
C MET A 94 -1.02 3.55 15.46
N GLN A 95 -0.49 4.72 15.13
CA GLN A 95 -0.79 5.96 15.84
C GLN A 95 -2.28 6.30 15.72
N PHE A 96 -2.85 6.18 14.53
CA PHE A 96 -4.29 6.37 14.32
C PHE A 96 -5.13 5.42 15.20
N LYS A 97 -4.74 4.14 15.31
CA LYS A 97 -5.43 3.19 16.20
C LYS A 97 -5.30 3.55 17.68
N LYS A 98 -4.14 4.06 18.09
CA LYS A 98 -3.91 4.55 19.46
C LYS A 98 -4.79 5.77 19.78
N ASP A 99 -4.93 6.68 18.83
CA ASP A 99 -5.75 7.89 19.00
C ASP A 99 -7.25 7.58 18.97
N ASN A 100 -7.66 6.47 18.32
CA ASN A 100 -9.06 6.12 18.12
C ASN A 100 -9.39 4.69 18.59
N PRO A 101 -9.34 4.41 19.90
CA PRO A 101 -9.54 3.06 20.43
C PRO A 101 -10.97 2.51 20.19
N GLY A 102 -11.98 3.38 20.07
CA GLY A 102 -13.37 2.97 19.81
C GLY A 102 -13.62 2.38 18.42
N ILE A 103 -12.71 2.58 17.48
CA ILE A 103 -12.71 1.98 16.13
C ILE A 103 -11.54 0.98 15.96
N ALA A 104 -10.92 0.57 17.07
CA ALA A 104 -10.02 -0.58 17.07
C ALA A 104 -10.81 -1.83 16.66
N CYS A 105 -10.16 -2.74 15.93
CA CYS A 105 -10.71 -4.07 15.60
C CYS A 105 -11.87 -4.16 14.58
N ILE A 106 -12.20 -3.11 13.82
CA ILE A 106 -13.19 -3.16 12.72
C ILE A 106 -12.68 -3.78 11.40
N ASN A 107 -11.73 -4.73 11.46
CA ASN A 107 -11.10 -5.33 10.27
C ASN A 107 -10.44 -4.31 9.31
N MET A 108 -9.92 -3.20 9.83
CA MET A 108 -9.32 -2.14 9.01
C MET A 108 -8.13 -2.61 8.17
N LEU A 109 -7.31 -3.51 8.73
CA LEU A 109 -6.18 -4.11 8.00
C LEU A 109 -6.68 -4.95 6.81
N GLY A 110 -7.78 -5.69 6.96
CA GLY A 110 -8.40 -6.43 5.86
C GLY A 110 -8.90 -5.51 4.74
N HIS A 111 -9.46 -4.35 5.08
CA HIS A 111 -9.86 -3.37 4.07
C HIS A 111 -8.67 -2.71 3.36
N ILE A 112 -7.55 -2.47 4.06
CA ILE A 112 -6.31 -1.99 3.44
C ILE A 112 -5.77 -3.04 2.45
N VAL A 113 -5.73 -4.31 2.88
CA VAL A 113 -5.26 -5.44 2.06
C VAL A 113 -6.12 -5.64 0.81
N ALA A 114 -7.43 -5.41 0.91
CA ALA A 114 -8.33 -5.50 -0.23
C ALA A 114 -7.99 -4.50 -1.36
N ASP A 115 -7.38 -3.36 -1.00
CA ASP A 115 -6.98 -2.32 -1.95
C ASP A 115 -5.51 -2.46 -2.43
N MET A 116 -4.75 -3.42 -1.90
CA MET A 116 -3.35 -3.67 -2.29
C MET A 116 -3.25 -4.50 -3.59
N ASP A 117 -2.41 -4.06 -4.53
CA ASP A 117 -2.02 -4.87 -5.69
C ASP A 117 -0.79 -5.73 -5.38
N PHE A 118 -1.01 -6.99 -5.01
CA PHE A 118 0.07 -7.96 -4.76
C PHE A 118 0.73 -8.49 -6.05
N LYS A 119 0.20 -8.17 -7.23
CA LYS A 119 0.77 -8.57 -8.52
C LYS A 119 1.75 -7.54 -9.07
N ASP A 120 1.85 -6.37 -8.45
CA ASP A 120 2.82 -5.35 -8.83
C ASP A 120 4.26 -5.89 -8.73
N LYS A 121 5.02 -5.67 -9.80
CA LYS A 121 6.43 -6.07 -9.92
C LYS A 121 7.37 -4.86 -9.87
N GLY A 122 6.84 -3.65 -9.78
CA GLY A 122 7.58 -2.41 -9.67
C GLY A 122 8.09 -2.12 -8.26
N ALA A 123 8.69 -0.95 -8.11
CA ALA A 123 9.24 -0.49 -6.84
C ALA A 123 8.17 -0.29 -5.76
N ALA A 124 6.91 0.01 -6.13
CA ALA A 124 5.81 0.21 -5.20
C ALA A 124 5.47 -1.05 -4.37
N LYS A 125 5.85 -2.25 -4.82
CA LYS A 125 5.84 -3.46 -3.98
C LYS A 125 6.64 -3.29 -2.69
N GLY A 126 7.69 -2.47 -2.69
CA GLY A 126 8.46 -2.10 -1.51
C GLY A 126 7.58 -1.54 -0.39
N CYS A 127 6.60 -0.68 -0.72
CA CYS A 127 5.65 -0.13 0.26
C CYS A 127 4.87 -1.24 0.99
N ILE A 128 4.38 -2.24 0.26
CA ILE A 128 3.65 -3.37 0.85
C ILE A 128 4.57 -4.14 1.81
N VAL A 129 5.79 -4.46 1.37
CA VAL A 129 6.76 -5.21 2.20
C VAL A 129 7.13 -4.44 3.46
N GLY A 130 7.48 -3.15 3.33
CA GLY A 130 7.83 -2.31 4.47
C GLY A 130 6.69 -2.14 5.46
N PHE A 131 5.47 -1.99 4.96
CA PHE A 131 4.27 -1.87 5.78
C PHE A 131 4.06 -3.10 6.66
N PHE A 132 4.09 -4.30 6.07
CA PHE A 132 3.94 -5.53 6.85
C PHE A 132 5.10 -5.81 7.79
N VAL A 133 6.35 -5.52 7.40
CA VAL A 133 7.50 -5.67 8.30
C VAL A 133 7.34 -4.79 9.55
N GLN A 134 6.87 -3.56 9.40
CA GLN A 134 6.67 -2.67 10.55
C GLN A 134 5.48 -3.13 11.42
N ILE A 135 4.42 -3.69 10.83
CA ILE A 135 3.34 -4.34 11.60
C ILE A 135 3.88 -5.55 12.36
N GLU A 136 4.67 -6.43 11.75
CA GLU A 136 5.27 -7.59 12.41
C GLU A 136 6.16 -7.18 13.59
N ARG A 137 6.96 -6.13 13.44
CA ARG A 137 7.76 -5.57 14.55
C ARG A 137 6.89 -5.13 15.72
N ALA A 138 5.77 -4.47 15.44
CA ALA A 138 4.83 -4.04 16.48
C ALA A 138 4.07 -5.21 17.11
N MET A 139 3.66 -6.21 16.31
CA MET A 139 3.03 -7.44 16.81
C MET A 139 3.97 -8.21 17.73
N LEU A 140 5.26 -8.32 17.37
CA LEU A 140 6.27 -8.96 18.23
C LEU A 140 6.39 -8.25 19.57
N ALA A 141 6.50 -6.91 19.56
CA ALA A 141 6.58 -6.12 20.79
C ALA A 141 5.32 -6.27 21.66
N ALA A 142 4.14 -6.27 21.04
CA ALA A 142 2.87 -6.47 21.76
C ALA A 142 2.76 -7.89 22.33
N ALA A 143 3.09 -8.93 21.55
CA ALA A 143 3.05 -10.32 21.96
C ALA A 143 4.03 -10.64 23.09
N GLN A 144 5.14 -9.91 23.20
CA GLN A 144 6.06 -10.01 24.35
C GLN A 144 5.50 -9.37 25.63
N ALA A 145 4.53 -8.46 25.50
CA ALA A 145 3.96 -7.71 26.62
C ALA A 145 2.67 -8.34 27.19
N VAL A 146 2.03 -9.26 26.46
CA VAL A 146 0.73 -9.84 26.85
C VAL A 146 0.73 -11.36 26.71
N ASP A 147 -0.09 -12.02 27.52
CA ASP A 147 -0.49 -13.41 27.26
C ASP A 147 -1.55 -13.41 26.15
N VAL A 148 -1.11 -13.68 24.93
CA VAL A 148 -1.94 -13.58 23.71
C VAL A 148 -3.17 -14.48 23.73
N PHE A 149 -3.11 -15.64 24.39
CA PHE A 149 -4.26 -16.55 24.45
C PHE A 149 -5.26 -16.13 25.52
N LYS A 150 -4.76 -15.66 26.67
CA LYS A 150 -5.62 -15.09 27.71
C LYS A 150 -6.34 -13.83 27.22
N ASP A 151 -5.67 -12.98 26.46
CA ASP A 151 -6.27 -11.80 25.82
C ASP A 151 -7.38 -12.20 24.83
N LEU A 152 -7.12 -13.19 23.97
CA LEU A 152 -8.11 -13.73 23.04
C LEU A 152 -9.31 -14.35 23.76
N ASP A 153 -9.08 -15.10 24.83
CA ASP A 153 -10.15 -15.68 25.65
C ASP A 153 -11.04 -14.59 26.24
N ALA A 154 -10.46 -13.51 26.76
CA ALA A 154 -11.20 -12.36 27.28
C ALA A 154 -12.01 -11.66 26.17
N ALA A 155 -11.41 -11.45 24.99
CA ALA A 155 -12.06 -10.80 23.85
C ALA A 155 -13.24 -11.63 23.29
N THR A 156 -13.13 -12.97 23.31
CA THR A 156 -14.13 -13.89 22.73
C THR A 156 -15.12 -14.45 23.75
N ALA A 157 -14.99 -14.11 25.04
CA ALA A 157 -15.84 -14.65 26.11
C ALA A 157 -17.33 -14.48 25.82
N HIS A 158 -17.73 -13.34 25.26
CA HIS A 158 -19.13 -13.04 24.90
C HIS A 158 -19.64 -13.78 23.66
N LEU A 159 -18.75 -14.38 22.86
CA LEU A 159 -19.10 -15.11 21.63
C LEU A 159 -19.20 -16.62 21.86
N ARG A 160 -18.75 -17.14 23.01
CA ARG A 160 -18.90 -18.56 23.35
C ARG A 160 -20.26 -18.78 24.00
N PRO A 161 -21.17 -19.57 23.38
CA PRO A 161 -22.31 -20.08 24.11
C PRO A 161 -21.78 -20.98 25.23
N GLU A 162 -22.17 -20.71 26.48
CA GLU A 162 -21.82 -21.57 27.60
C GLU A 162 -22.24 -23.01 27.28
N HIS A 163 -21.27 -23.91 27.14
CA HIS A 163 -21.55 -25.33 27.27
C HIS A 163 -21.88 -25.57 28.75
N ALA A 164 -23.12 -25.33 29.11
CA ALA A 164 -23.67 -25.76 30.38
C ALA A 164 -23.31 -27.24 30.57
N PRO A 165 -22.64 -27.64 31.66
CA PRO A 165 -22.34 -29.04 31.90
C PRO A 165 -23.68 -29.77 31.97
N THR A 166 -23.93 -30.64 31.01
CA THR A 166 -25.09 -31.53 31.04
C THR A 166 -24.90 -32.39 32.29
N LYS A 167 -25.68 -32.13 33.35
CA LYS A 167 -25.79 -33.04 34.48
C LYS A 167 -26.35 -34.36 33.95
N ARG A 168 -25.48 -35.26 33.47
CA ARG A 168 -25.79 -36.69 33.39
C ARG A 168 -25.74 -37.20 34.83
N GLY A 169 -26.81 -36.91 35.57
CA GLY A 169 -27.12 -37.58 36.81
C GLY A 169 -27.35 -39.04 36.49
N GLY A 170 -26.33 -39.87 36.73
CA GLY A 170 -26.48 -41.31 36.77
C GLY A 170 -27.45 -41.66 37.90
N LYS A 171 -28.63 -42.13 37.53
CA LYS A 171 -29.51 -42.84 38.44
C LYS A 171 -29.32 -44.33 38.14
N HIS A 172 -28.35 -44.94 38.82
CA HIS A 172 -28.33 -46.38 39.01
C HIS A 172 -29.48 -46.72 39.97
N ASP A 173 -30.68 -46.97 39.43
CA ASP A 173 -31.70 -47.65 40.20
C ASP A 173 -31.42 -49.15 40.11
N ARG A 174 -30.86 -49.66 41.21
CA ARG A 174 -30.70 -51.07 41.55
C ARG A 174 -32.01 -51.51 42.21
N ALA A 175 -32.77 -52.38 41.56
CA ALA A 175 -33.83 -53.20 42.16
C ALA A 175 -33.57 -54.63 41.68
N THR A 176 -32.94 -55.46 42.51
CA THR A 176 -33.58 -56.55 43.28
C THR A 176 -34.31 -57.54 42.40
#